data_AF-A0A966VM75-F1
#
_entry.id   AF-A0A966VM75-F1
#
_cell.length_a   1.000
_cell.length_b   1.000
_cell.length_c   1.000
_cell.angle_alpha   90.00
_cell.angle_beta   90.00
_cell.angle_gamma   90.00
#
_symmetry.space_group_name_H-M   'P 1'
#
loop_
_entity.id
_entity.type
_entity.pdbx_description
1 polymer ?
#
loop_
_entity_poly.entity_id
_entity_poly.type
_entity_poly.pdbx_seq_one_letter_code
_entity_poly.pdbx_strand_id
1 'polypeptide(L)'
;AGKTGTAERYNPKCGCYSGYTASFIGFAPADKPEYVVSVTIQDPKGLHWGGYLGGPVFKKVMSFVLKDKAIKPTAPATITYALNAKELKAKIELMTGGAQASGAKRDKASENG
;
A
#
# COMPACT_ATOMS: atom_id res chain seq x y z
N ALA A 1 -1.78 -1.63 2.63
CA ALA A 1 -0.78 -1.33 3.68
C ALA A 1 -1.43 -1.50 5.05
N GLY A 2 -0.67 -1.65 6.13
CA GLY A 2 -1.26 -1.77 7.47
C GLY A 2 -0.28 -1.49 8.60
N LYS A 3 -0.81 -1.19 9.78
CA LYS A 3 -0.08 -0.85 10.99
C LYS A 3 -0.56 -1.71 12.14
N THR A 4 0.38 -2.08 13.00
CA THR A 4 0.15 -2.81 14.23
C THR A 4 0.04 -1.87 15.42
N GLY A 5 -0.79 -2.25 16.38
CA GLY A 5 -0.89 -1.65 17.70
C GLY A 5 -0.90 -2.73 18.79
N THR A 6 -0.31 -2.40 19.93
CA THR A 6 -0.39 -3.19 21.17
C THR A 6 -0.57 -2.19 22.29
N ALA A 7 -1.56 -2.38 23.15
CA ALA A 7 -1.83 -1.52 24.30
C ALA A 7 -2.03 -2.37 25.56
N GLU A 8 -1.70 -1.80 26.71
CA GLU A 8 -2.09 -2.37 28.01
C GLU A 8 -3.61 -2.20 28.17
N ARG A 9 -4.29 -3.28 28.58
CA ARG A 9 -5.75 -3.27 28.71
C ARG A 9 -6.13 -2.86 30.13
N TYR A 10 -7.01 -1.89 30.25
CA TYR A 10 -7.64 -1.58 31.54
C TYR A 10 -8.63 -2.68 31.93
N ASN A 11 -8.53 -3.17 33.17
CA ASN A 11 -9.44 -4.15 33.74
C ASN A 11 -10.28 -3.50 34.85
N PRO A 12 -11.58 -3.24 34.63
CA PRO A 12 -12.42 -2.56 35.61
C PRO A 12 -12.66 -3.38 36.87
N LYS A 13 -12.48 -4.72 36.84
CA LYS A 13 -12.68 -5.58 38.01
C LYS A 13 -11.58 -5.41 39.06
N CYS A 14 -10.35 -5.13 38.64
CA CYS A 14 -9.22 -4.84 39.55
C CYS A 14 -8.90 -3.35 39.65
N GLY A 15 -9.54 -2.50 38.85
CA GLY A 15 -9.19 -1.07 38.74
C GLY A 15 -7.78 -0.83 38.20
N CYS A 16 -7.20 -1.78 37.48
CA CYS A 16 -5.78 -1.84 37.14
C CYS A 16 -5.56 -2.18 35.66
N TYR A 17 -4.36 -1.89 35.12
CA TYR A 17 -3.96 -2.44 33.83
C TYR A 17 -3.62 -3.93 33.99
N SER A 18 -4.31 -4.78 33.24
CA SER A 18 -4.15 -6.23 33.32
C SER A 18 -4.44 -6.85 31.97
N GLY A 19 -3.43 -7.48 31.38
CA GLY A 19 -3.47 -8.04 30.03
C GLY A 19 -3.29 -6.98 28.94
N TYR A 20 -3.47 -7.40 27.69
CA TYR A 20 -3.18 -6.57 26.52
C TYR A 20 -4.37 -6.47 25.56
N THR A 21 -4.34 -5.45 24.72
CA THR A 21 -5.15 -5.33 23.52
C THR A 21 -4.20 -5.34 22.32
N ALA A 22 -4.38 -6.31 21.43
CA ALA A 22 -3.60 -6.45 20.22
C ALA A 22 -4.43 -5.96 19.03
N SER A 23 -3.86 -5.13 18.16
CA SER A 23 -4.57 -4.59 17.01
C SER A 23 -3.76 -4.56 15.72
N PHE A 24 -4.48 -4.64 14.61
CA PHE A 24 -3.96 -4.44 13.26
C PHE A 24 -4.99 -3.69 12.44
N ILE A 25 -4.59 -2.59 11.81
CA ILE A 25 -5.45 -1.84 10.88
C ILE A 25 -4.76 -1.75 9.53
N GLY A 26 -5.51 -1.92 8.46
CA GLY A 26 -4.99 -1.77 7.11
C GLY A 26 -6.06 -1.47 6.08
N PHE A 27 -5.62 -1.11 4.89
CA PHE A 27 -6.48 -0.80 3.76
C PHE A 27 -6.01 -1.49 2.48
N ALA A 28 -6.96 -1.71 1.56
CA ALA A 28 -6.71 -2.23 0.23
C ALA A 28 -7.82 -1.79 -0.77
N PRO A 29 -7.54 -1.76 -2.09
CA PRO A 29 -6.22 -1.84 -2.74
C PRO A 29 -5.24 -0.73 -2.30
N ALA A 30 -3.94 -0.88 -2.60
CA ALA A 30 -2.92 0.06 -2.11
C ALA A 30 -2.82 1.34 -2.95
N ASP A 31 -3.05 1.21 -4.25
CA ASP A 31 -3.04 2.27 -5.26
C ASP A 31 -4.34 3.09 -5.26
N LYS A 32 -5.47 2.40 -5.08
CA LYS A 32 -6.80 3.01 -4.94
C LYS A 32 -7.53 2.39 -3.74
N PRO A 33 -7.36 2.93 -2.53
CA PRO A 33 -7.99 2.38 -1.33
C PRO A 33 -9.52 2.40 -1.42
N GLU A 34 -10.15 1.25 -1.21
CA GLU A 34 -11.62 1.13 -1.20
C GLU A 34 -12.16 0.60 0.13
N TYR A 35 -11.36 -0.21 0.84
CA TYR A 35 -11.76 -0.83 2.10
C TYR A 35 -10.70 -0.64 3.18
N VAL A 36 -11.18 -0.44 4.41
CA VAL A 36 -10.37 -0.45 5.64
C VAL A 36 -10.86 -1.60 6.51
N VAL A 37 -9.92 -2.40 7.03
CA VAL A 37 -10.20 -3.46 7.99
C VAL A 37 -9.36 -3.20 9.23
N SER A 38 -10.05 -3.17 10.38
CA SER A 38 -9.43 -3.12 11.71
C SER A 38 -9.72 -4.43 12.44
N VAL A 39 -8.66 -5.04 12.97
CA VAL A 39 -8.72 -6.25 13.79
C VAL A 39 -8.28 -5.84 15.19
N THR A 40 -9.14 -6.11 16.17
CA THR A 40 -8.86 -5.85 17.59
C THR A 40 -9.12 -7.13 18.37
N ILE A 41 -8.10 -7.61 19.10
CA ILE A 41 -8.17 -8.80 19.93
C ILE A 41 -7.95 -8.38 21.38
N GLN A 42 -8.97 -8.61 22.20
CA GLN A 42 -8.97 -8.23 23.60
C GLN A 42 -8.49 -9.38 24.48
N ASP A 43 -7.59 -9.06 25.41
CA ASP A 43 -7.07 -10.00 26.41
C ASP A 43 -6.55 -11.33 25.81
N PRO A 44 -5.73 -11.31 24.73
CA PRO A 44 -5.20 -12.53 24.16
C PRO A 44 -4.34 -13.25 25.21
N LYS A 45 -4.52 -14.57 25.32
CA LYS A 45 -3.72 -15.39 26.23
C LYS A 45 -2.47 -15.87 25.51
N GLY A 46 -1.30 -15.63 26.11
CA GLY A 46 0.00 -15.93 25.50
C GLY A 46 0.54 -14.77 24.67
N LEU A 47 0.76 -14.99 23.36
CA LEU A 47 1.27 -13.95 22.46
C LEU A 47 0.27 -12.79 22.35
N HIS A 48 0.76 -11.55 22.38
CA HIS A 48 -0.08 -10.34 22.36
C HIS A 48 0.36 -9.31 21.30
N TRP A 49 1.33 -9.65 20.45
CA TRP A 49 1.82 -8.74 19.41
C TRP A 49 0.76 -8.55 18.32
N GLY A 50 0.27 -7.32 18.15
CA GLY A 50 -0.79 -6.98 17.18
C GLY A 50 -0.51 -7.42 15.74
N GLY A 51 0.76 -7.41 15.32
CA GLY A 51 1.16 -7.92 14.00
C GLY A 51 0.98 -9.43 13.84
N TYR A 52 1.40 -10.20 14.84
CA TYR A 52 1.35 -11.65 14.79
C TYR A 52 -0.09 -12.15 14.85
N LEU A 53 -0.91 -11.56 15.73
CA LEU A 53 -2.30 -11.97 15.88
C LEU A 53 -3.22 -11.37 14.80
N GLY A 54 -3.08 -10.08 14.51
CA GLY A 54 -4.00 -9.36 13.63
C GLY A 54 -3.70 -9.52 12.15
N GLY A 55 -2.44 -9.73 11.75
CA GLY A 55 -2.03 -9.85 10.35
C GLY A 55 -2.72 -11.01 9.59
N PRO A 56 -2.71 -12.26 10.11
CA PRO A 56 -3.39 -13.37 9.46
C PRO A 56 -4.90 -13.18 9.32
N VAL A 57 -5.54 -12.61 10.35
CA VAL A 57 -6.98 -12.31 10.34
C VAL A 57 -7.29 -11.25 9.28
N PHE A 58 -6.54 -10.15 9.28
CA PHE A 58 -6.65 -9.09 8.29
C PHE A 58 -6.54 -9.65 6.86
N LYS A 59 -5.51 -10.47 6.60
CA LYS A 59 -5.28 -11.09 5.28
C LYS A 59 -6.50 -11.90 4.85
N LYS A 60 -7.05 -12.75 5.73
CA LYS A 60 -8.20 -13.60 5.40
C LYS A 60 -9.45 -12.78 5.08
N VAL A 61 -9.79 -11.80 5.94
CA VAL A 61 -10.98 -10.96 5.78
C VAL A 61 -10.86 -10.06 4.56
N MET A 62 -9.75 -9.33 4.40
CA MET A 62 -9.56 -8.44 3.26
C MET A 62 -9.54 -9.21 1.93
N SER A 63 -8.90 -10.40 1.90
CA SER A 63 -8.91 -11.23 0.69
C SER A 63 -10.31 -11.69 0.31
N PHE A 64 -11.16 -12.00 1.30
CA PHE A 64 -12.55 -12.35 1.04
C PHE A 64 -13.32 -11.16 0.48
N VAL A 65 -13.22 -9.99 1.11
CA VAL A 65 -13.92 -8.77 0.68
C VAL A 65 -13.56 -8.38 -0.74
N LEU A 66 -12.27 -8.35 -1.08
CA LEU A 66 -11.82 -7.97 -2.42
C LEU A 66 -12.30 -8.96 -3.51
N LYS A 67 -12.33 -10.26 -3.19
CA LYS A 67 -12.83 -11.29 -4.10
C LYS A 67 -14.35 -11.18 -4.30
N ASP A 68 -15.09 -11.05 -3.20
CA ASP A 68 -16.55 -10.90 -3.21
C ASP A 68 -16.99 -9.68 -4.01
N LYS A 69 -16.22 -8.58 -3.93
CA LYS A 69 -16.51 -7.32 -4.63
C LYS A 69 -15.83 -7.22 -6.00
N ALA A 70 -15.21 -8.29 -6.50
CA ALA A 70 -14.52 -8.35 -7.79
C ALA A 70 -13.52 -7.19 -8.02
N ILE A 71 -12.85 -6.73 -6.94
CA ILE A 71 -11.87 -5.65 -7.02
C ILE A 71 -10.61 -6.16 -7.70
N LYS A 72 -10.17 -5.46 -8.75
CA LYS A 72 -8.99 -5.84 -9.52
C LYS A 72 -7.75 -5.78 -8.63
N PRO A 73 -6.87 -6.79 -8.68
CA PRO A 73 -5.58 -6.73 -8.00
C PRO A 73 -4.74 -5.56 -8.51
N THR A 74 -4.03 -4.89 -7.60
CA THR A 74 -3.00 -3.92 -7.96
C THR A 74 -1.90 -4.63 -8.76
N ALA A 75 -1.51 -4.07 -9.90
CA ALA A 75 -0.37 -4.59 -10.65
C ALA A 75 0.91 -4.48 -9.79
N PRO A 76 1.81 -5.48 -9.84
CA PRO A 76 3.07 -5.39 -9.11
C PRO A 76 3.85 -4.16 -9.59
N ALA A 77 4.24 -3.30 -8.65
CA ALA A 77 5.15 -2.20 -8.94
C ALA A 77 6.56 -2.77 -9.16
N THR A 78 6.88 -3.13 -10.40
CA THR A 78 8.23 -3.60 -10.75
C THR A 78 9.16 -2.38 -10.86
N ILE A 79 9.75 -1.97 -9.74
CA ILE A 79 10.88 -1.02 -9.79
C ILE A 79 12.15 -1.83 -10.02
N THR A 80 12.55 -1.95 -11.28
CA THR A 80 13.85 -2.52 -11.63
C THR A 80 14.92 -1.45 -11.41
N TYR A 81 15.85 -1.68 -10.50
CA TYR A 81 17.04 -0.84 -10.35
C TYR A 81 18.14 -1.33 -11.30
N ALA A 82 18.86 -0.41 -11.95
CA ALA A 82 20.06 -0.77 -12.70
C ALA A 82 21.17 -1.13 -11.70
N LEU A 83 21.77 -2.30 -11.86
CA LEU A 83 22.83 -2.76 -10.93
C LEU A 83 24.23 -2.32 -11.40
N ASN A 84 24.32 -1.73 -12.60
CA ASN A 84 25.56 -1.19 -13.14
C ASN A 84 25.34 0.10 -13.95
N ALA A 85 26.45 0.82 -14.18
CA ALA A 85 26.45 2.10 -14.88
C ALA A 85 25.97 2.01 -16.33
N LYS A 86 26.15 0.85 -16.99
CA LYS A 86 25.72 0.64 -18.38
C LYS A 86 24.20 0.54 -18.47
N GLU A 87 23.59 -0.25 -17.60
CA GLU A 87 22.14 -0.38 -17.48
C GLU A 87 21.48 0.93 -17.02
N LEU A 88 22.14 1.69 -16.14
CA LEU A 88 21.64 2.98 -15.68
C LEU A 88 21.61 4.00 -16.81
N LYS A 89 22.69 4.12 -17.60
CA LYS A 89 22.75 5.00 -18.76
C LYS A 89 21.70 4.63 -19.81
N ALA A 90 21.60 3.35 -20.16
CA ALA A 90 20.58 2.86 -21.09
C ALA A 90 19.15 3.17 -20.62
N LYS A 91 18.88 3.10 -19.31
CA LYS A 91 17.58 3.49 -18.74
C LYS A 91 17.33 4.99 -18.77
N ILE A 92 18.32 5.80 -18.45
CA ILE A 92 18.21 7.26 -18.49
C ILE A 92 17.91 7.71 -19.93
N GLU A 93 18.56 7.12 -20.93
CA GLU A 93 18.30 7.38 -22.34
C GLU A 93 16.88 6.96 -22.77
N LEU A 94 16.41 5.77 -22.35
CA LEU A 94 15.03 5.31 -22.57
C LEU A 94 13.97 6.21 -21.90
N MET A 95 14.26 6.77 -20.73
CA MET A 95 13.34 7.63 -19.99
C MET A 95 13.30 9.07 -20.52
N THR A 96 14.39 9.56 -21.13
CA THR A 96 14.50 10.93 -21.64
C THR A 96 14.07 11.08 -23.10
N GLY A 97 14.02 9.98 -23.88
CA GLY A 97 13.60 9.99 -25.29
C GLY A 97 12.08 10.10 -25.54
N GLY A 98 11.23 10.08 -24.51
CA GLY A 98 9.76 10.04 -24.66
C GLY A 98 9.03 11.37 -24.69
N ALA A 99 9.70 12.51 -24.48
CA ALA A 99 9.04 13.80 -24.21
C ALA A 99 8.90 14.76 -25.40
N GLN A 100 9.30 14.40 -26.63
CA GLN A 100 9.20 15.29 -27.81
C GLN A 100 8.48 14.63 -28.98
N ALA A 101 7.14 14.57 -28.94
CA ALA A 101 6.31 14.51 -30.15
C ALA A 101 4.84 14.80 -29.85
N SER A 102 4.51 15.98 -29.31
CA SER A 102 3.15 16.54 -29.43
C SER A 102 3.13 18.01 -29.01
N GLY A 103 3.07 18.91 -29.99
CA GLY A 103 2.63 20.30 -29.78
C GLY A 103 3.59 21.40 -30.23
N ALA A 104 3.02 22.33 -31.01
CA ALA A 104 3.55 23.64 -31.47
C ALA A 104 4.48 23.58 -32.69
N LYS A 105 4.36 24.42 -33.74
CA LYS A 105 3.61 25.68 -33.96
C LYS A 105 3.66 25.92 -35.48
N ARG A 106 2.53 26.12 -36.19
CA ARG A 106 2.00 27.44 -36.58
C ARG A 106 3.07 28.53 -36.85
N ASP A 107 2.94 29.10 -38.06
CA ASP A 107 3.37 30.43 -38.54
C ASP A 107 4.74 30.55 -39.25
N LYS A 108 4.69 30.56 -40.59
CA LYS A 108 5.28 31.58 -41.50
C LYS A 108 4.44 31.57 -42.79
N ALA A 109 3.59 32.58 -43.05
CA ALA A 109 3.91 33.83 -43.76
C ALA A 109 4.63 33.54 -45.09
N SER A 110 3.92 33.56 -46.22
CA SER A 110 3.72 34.74 -47.09
C SER A 110 5.02 35.21 -47.72
N GLU A 111 5.22 34.93 -49.02
CA GLU A 111 5.64 35.88 -50.07
C GLU A 111 5.94 35.17 -51.41
N ASN A 112 5.26 35.66 -52.46
CA ASN A 112 5.69 35.87 -53.86
C ASN A 112 6.16 34.65 -54.69
N GLY A 113 5.67 34.39 -55.91
CA GLY A 113 4.71 35.04 -56.80
C GLY A 113 4.60 34.20 -58.06
#